data_AF-A0A166KP41-F1
#
_entry.id   AF-A0A166KP41-F1
#
_cell.length_a   1.000
_cell.length_b   1.000
_cell.length_c   1.000
_cell.angle_alpha   90.00
_cell.angle_beta   90.00
_cell.angle_gamma   90.00
#
_symmetry.space_group_name_H-M   'P 1'
#
loop_
_entity.id
_entity.type
_entity.pdbx_description
1 polymer ?
#
loop_
_entity_poly.entity_id
_entity_poly.type
_entity_poly.pdbx_seq_one_letter_code
_entity_poly.pdbx_strand_id
1 'polypeptide(L)'
;MPITADLFANALLGLPVAGLFVRAVLATVPELTIHPPFTLSFSKPGNKVISQLMHRSQYCIPSEVADQLIGDPVLLLTTLNEIFGTHYSFQSLPALEPIMLYCTRQAYDFGLVYGLLRPWWSSIPDFPSLLSHFELLKRVDREHRESAIAGGLVNERLMRPRRVWDLYSNRVLPFWAINVQWDESGVAVLNRSREIQAVSHAWVSPEQRASVYTRINSYEWLVPIPEDIDLDDLRIELLNLRDTEKAGYAWLDVLCLRQEDRDSRREVLRKQEWKIDVPTIGTIYEHCELTIVYLNGLGRPFEENDLDSRRHWCNRAWTMQEWYCARGKHGSVSLGGITDQSPPFDISWLSLSRHDFAKQLCERMSPSNVHNCLHRIITAAAMMNRRMAEREVDRVAGLACFVCDKTQPVFNEQRDVDDAWLRLVICMTPIARGQLFFIFPVAGDHEHKWMPSWSQLLEGA
;
A
#
# COMPACT_ATOMS: atom_id res chain seq x y z
N MET A 1 44.39 -23.74 -17.03
CA MET A 1 45.45 -22.72 -17.24
C MET A 1 45.90 -22.78 -18.70
N PRO A 2 46.20 -21.66 -19.38
CA PRO A 2 45.83 -20.26 -19.12
C PRO A 2 45.24 -19.55 -20.38
N ILE A 3 44.28 -18.61 -20.23
CA ILE A 3 44.38 -17.12 -20.23
C ILE A 3 44.68 -16.46 -21.60
N THR A 4 43.75 -15.64 -22.07
CA THR A 4 43.89 -14.25 -22.57
C THR A 4 42.47 -13.64 -22.52
N ALA A 5 42.14 -12.66 -21.65
CA ALA A 5 42.52 -11.24 -21.57
C ALA A 5 41.77 -10.35 -22.59
N ASP A 6 41.16 -9.30 -22.04
CA ASP A 6 40.64 -8.06 -22.64
C ASP A 6 39.21 -8.01 -23.21
N LEU A 7 38.29 -7.40 -22.44
CA LEU A 7 37.86 -5.99 -22.65
C LEU A 7 36.72 -5.62 -21.69
N PHE A 8 37.06 -5.02 -20.55
CA PHE A 8 36.16 -4.13 -19.81
C PHE A 8 37.00 -2.95 -19.31
N ALA A 9 36.79 -1.79 -19.91
CA ALA A 9 37.33 -0.52 -19.44
C ALA A 9 36.24 0.56 -19.53
N ASN A 10 35.87 1.06 -18.33
CA ASN A 10 35.34 2.39 -17.98
C ASN A 10 33.90 2.73 -18.42
N ALA A 11 33.03 3.31 -17.59
CA ALA A 11 33.18 4.14 -16.40
C ALA A 11 31.92 3.98 -15.50
N LEU A 12 32.02 3.77 -14.17
CA LEU A 12 32.24 4.76 -13.11
C LEU A 12 31.09 5.78 -12.93
N LEU A 13 30.08 5.42 -12.13
CA LEU A 13 29.46 6.33 -11.14
C LEU A 13 29.16 5.52 -9.87
N GLY A 14 29.69 6.01 -8.75
CA GLY A 14 29.87 5.27 -7.52
C GLY A 14 28.57 4.98 -6.76
N LEU A 15 28.44 3.72 -6.35
CA LEU A 15 27.63 3.28 -5.24
C LEU A 15 28.61 2.71 -4.18
N PRO A 16 28.52 3.09 -2.90
CA PRO A 16 29.26 2.36 -1.88
C PRO A 16 28.64 0.97 -1.75
N VAL A 17 29.45 -0.03 -2.07
CA VAL A 17 29.21 -1.45 -1.77
C VAL A 17 28.94 -1.56 -0.26
N ALA A 18 27.69 -1.87 0.11
CA ALA A 18 27.33 -2.20 1.48
C ALA A 18 28.02 -3.52 1.86
N GLY A 19 29.14 -3.40 2.55
CA GLY A 19 29.85 -4.53 3.14
C GLY A 19 29.01 -5.17 4.24
N LEU A 20 28.77 -6.47 4.10
CA LEU A 20 28.27 -7.34 5.14
C LEU A 20 29.28 -7.33 6.32
N PHE A 21 28.98 -6.58 7.39
CA PHE A 21 29.69 -6.73 8.66
C PHE A 21 28.79 -7.48 9.65
N VAL A 22 28.96 -8.79 9.68
CA VAL A 22 28.56 -9.59 10.84
C VAL A 22 29.69 -9.46 11.87
N ARG A 23 29.47 -8.66 12.91
CA ARG A 23 30.26 -8.74 14.15
C ARG A 23 29.32 -9.00 15.31
N ALA A 24 29.35 -10.23 15.81
CA ALA A 24 28.80 -10.59 17.10
C ALA A 24 29.62 -9.88 18.18
N VAL A 25 29.05 -8.83 18.76
CA VAL A 25 29.50 -8.27 20.04
C VAL A 25 28.57 -8.81 21.10
N LEU A 26 29.08 -9.73 21.92
CA LEU A 26 28.45 -10.12 23.18
C LEU A 26 28.56 -8.93 24.14
N ALA A 27 27.66 -7.97 23.99
CA ALA A 27 27.39 -6.98 25.02
C ALA A 27 26.54 -7.66 26.10
N THR A 28 26.99 -7.55 27.35
CA THR A 28 26.23 -7.98 28.53
C THR A 28 24.85 -7.32 28.50
N VAL A 29 23.80 -8.14 28.38
CA VAL A 29 22.40 -7.72 28.39
C VAL A 29 22.12 -7.07 29.75
N PRO A 30 21.84 -5.76 29.84
CA PRO A 30 21.30 -5.17 31.06
C PRO A 30 19.96 -5.85 31.34
N GLU A 31 19.65 -6.12 32.61
CA GLU A 31 18.35 -6.66 33.01
C GLU A 31 17.22 -5.87 32.33
N LEU A 32 16.56 -6.49 31.35
CA LEU A 32 15.44 -5.86 30.65
C LEU A 32 14.37 -5.55 31.69
N THR A 33 14.10 -4.26 31.89
CA THR A 33 12.91 -3.86 32.63
C THR A 33 11.73 -4.19 31.73
N ILE A 34 11.08 -5.34 31.95
CA ILE A 34 9.93 -5.78 31.14
C ILE A 34 8.74 -4.91 31.57
N HIS A 35 8.52 -3.81 30.85
CA HIS A 35 7.31 -3.02 30.99
C HIS A 35 6.08 -3.85 30.58
N PRO A 36 4.94 -3.68 31.27
CA PRO A 36 3.73 -4.38 30.89
C PRO A 36 3.36 -4.00 29.45
N PRO A 37 3.02 -4.98 28.59
CA PRO A 37 2.65 -4.68 27.22
C PRO A 37 1.37 -3.86 27.19
N PHE A 38 1.24 -3.02 26.16
CA PHE A 38 0.02 -2.27 25.91
C PHE A 38 -1.12 -3.20 25.53
N THR A 39 -2.32 -2.85 25.99
CA THR A 39 -3.57 -3.50 25.59
C THR A 39 -4.42 -2.48 24.86
N LEU A 40 -4.69 -2.76 23.60
CA LEU A 40 -5.69 -2.06 22.80
C LEU A 40 -7.01 -2.80 22.94
N SER A 41 -8.10 -2.08 23.07
CA SER A 41 -9.44 -2.66 23.18
C SER A 41 -10.39 -1.90 22.29
N PHE A 42 -11.36 -2.63 21.73
CA PHE A 42 -12.37 -2.04 20.86
C PHE A 42 -13.12 -0.89 21.57
N SER A 43 -13.47 0.15 20.82
CA SER A 43 -14.15 1.33 21.34
C SER A 43 -15.68 1.18 21.33
N LYS A 44 -16.22 0.36 20.41
CA LYS A 44 -17.65 0.37 20.07
C LYS A 44 -18.46 -0.79 20.66
N PRO A 45 -19.47 -0.54 21.53
CA PRO A 45 -20.37 -1.57 22.03
C PRO A 45 -21.10 -2.30 20.90
N GLY A 46 -21.17 -3.64 20.98
CA GLY A 46 -21.84 -4.48 19.98
C GLY A 46 -20.99 -4.80 18.75
N ASN A 47 -19.69 -4.50 18.76
CA ASN A 47 -18.76 -4.98 17.75
C ASN A 47 -18.72 -6.52 17.75
N LYS A 48 -19.03 -7.13 16.60
CA LYS A 48 -19.10 -8.59 16.41
C LYS A 48 -17.86 -9.17 15.73
N VAL A 49 -16.95 -8.31 15.26
CA VAL A 49 -15.75 -8.75 14.55
C VAL A 49 -14.74 -9.26 15.57
N ILE A 50 -14.47 -10.56 15.53
CA ILE A 50 -13.69 -11.27 16.55
C ILE A 50 -12.29 -10.66 16.69
N SER A 51 -11.66 -10.38 15.55
CA SER A 51 -10.30 -9.82 15.49
C SER A 51 -10.21 -8.35 15.89
N GLN A 52 -11.33 -7.63 16.09
CA GLN A 52 -11.33 -6.22 16.50
C GLN A 52 -11.35 -6.05 18.03
N LEU A 53 -11.58 -7.11 18.80
CA LEU A 53 -11.88 -6.99 20.24
C LEU A 53 -10.69 -6.51 21.07
N MET A 54 -9.51 -7.08 20.87
CA MET A 54 -8.35 -6.75 21.70
C MET A 54 -7.06 -7.06 20.96
N HIS A 55 -6.03 -6.23 21.15
CA HIS A 55 -4.67 -6.56 20.78
C HIS A 55 -3.73 -6.27 21.95
N ARG A 56 -2.75 -7.15 22.19
CA ARG A 56 -1.74 -6.95 23.23
C ARG A 56 -0.35 -7.04 22.63
N SER A 57 0.44 -5.99 22.78
CA SER A 57 1.81 -5.91 22.25
C SER A 57 2.67 -4.94 23.05
N GLN A 58 3.97 -5.24 23.15
CA GLN A 58 4.93 -4.39 23.87
C GLN A 58 5.14 -3.04 23.18
N TYR A 59 5.06 -3.00 21.85
CA TYR A 59 5.47 -1.86 21.04
C TYR A 59 4.30 -1.17 20.33
N CYS A 60 3.08 -1.65 20.53
CA CYS A 60 1.90 -1.08 19.90
C CYS A 60 1.25 -0.06 20.84
N ILE A 61 1.56 1.22 20.65
CA ILE A 61 1.08 2.26 21.56
C ILE A 61 -0.44 2.51 21.35
N PRO A 62 -1.19 2.81 22.42
CA PRO A 62 -2.57 3.29 22.33
C PRO A 62 -2.66 4.66 21.65
N SER A 63 -3.82 4.96 21.07
CA SER A 63 -4.05 6.25 20.40
C SER A 63 -3.93 7.43 21.36
N GLU A 64 -4.32 7.26 22.63
CA GLU A 64 -4.20 8.28 23.67
C GLU A 64 -2.73 8.60 24.02
N VAL A 65 -1.82 7.66 23.77
CA VAL A 65 -0.37 7.86 23.91
C VAL A 65 0.19 8.47 22.63
N ALA A 66 -0.20 7.95 21.46
CA ALA A 66 0.23 8.46 20.17
C ALA A 66 -0.16 9.94 19.96
N ASP A 67 -1.34 10.34 20.45
CA ASP A 67 -1.90 11.68 20.27
C ASP A 67 -1.27 12.76 21.17
N GLN A 68 -0.36 12.38 22.07
CA GLN A 68 0.25 13.32 23.02
C GLN A 68 1.24 14.25 22.32
N LEU A 69 1.20 15.53 22.70
CA LEU A 69 2.23 16.50 22.35
C LEU A 69 3.23 16.60 23.51
N ILE A 70 4.45 16.15 23.28
CA ILE A 70 5.54 16.25 24.26
C ILE A 70 6.50 17.35 23.79
N GLY A 71 6.40 18.53 24.41
CA GLY A 71 7.23 19.69 24.05
C GLY A 71 8.63 19.70 24.68
N ASP A 72 8.85 18.89 25.73
CA ASP A 72 10.14 18.79 26.41
C ASP A 72 10.99 17.64 25.81
N PRO A 73 12.17 17.94 25.22
CA PRO A 73 13.08 16.94 24.68
C PRO A 73 13.52 15.87 25.68
N VAL A 74 13.67 16.23 26.97
CA VAL A 74 14.09 15.28 28.01
C VAL A 74 12.97 14.29 28.30
N LEU A 75 11.75 14.79 28.52
CA LEU A 75 10.58 13.96 28.71
C LEU A 75 10.33 13.04 27.50
N LEU A 76 10.47 13.56 26.27
CA LEU A 76 10.31 12.78 25.05
C LEU A 76 11.30 11.60 24.98
N LEU A 77 12.57 11.84 25.29
CA LEU A 77 13.58 10.78 25.35
C LEU A 77 13.25 9.76 26.45
N THR A 78 12.86 10.22 27.64
CA THR A 78 12.48 9.34 28.74
C THR A 78 11.30 8.43 28.35
N THR A 79 10.25 8.96 27.73
CA THR A 79 9.11 8.16 27.28
C THR A 79 9.50 7.14 26.21
N LEU A 80 10.37 7.50 25.25
CA LEU A 80 10.88 6.54 24.27
C LEU A 80 11.72 5.44 24.92
N ASN A 81 12.60 5.81 25.85
CA ASN A 81 13.42 4.88 26.63
C ASN A 81 12.56 3.87 27.41
N GLU A 82 11.49 4.33 28.06
CA GLU A 82 10.55 3.47 28.78
C GLU A 82 9.90 2.44 27.85
N ILE A 83 9.45 2.86 26.66
CA ILE A 83 8.80 1.94 25.71
C ILE A 83 9.79 0.94 25.11
N PHE A 84 11.00 1.39 24.76
CA PHE A 84 12.01 0.55 24.14
C PHE A 84 12.89 -0.23 25.15
N GLY A 85 12.71 0.00 26.45
CA GLY A 85 13.54 -0.63 27.49
C GLY A 85 15.01 -0.22 27.40
N THR A 86 15.29 1.02 26.97
CA THR A 86 16.64 1.57 26.83
C THR A 86 16.93 2.62 27.90
N HIS A 87 18.20 2.95 28.11
CA HIS A 87 18.65 3.97 29.08
C HIS A 87 19.51 5.04 28.41
N TYR A 88 19.15 5.45 27.20
CA TYR A 88 19.93 6.46 26.48
C TYR A 88 19.80 7.83 27.17
N SER A 89 20.88 8.59 27.18
CA SER A 89 20.90 9.96 27.67
C SER A 89 21.65 10.86 26.69
N PHE A 90 21.46 12.17 26.78
CA PHE A 90 22.22 13.12 25.96
C PHE A 90 23.71 13.11 26.28
N GLN A 91 24.12 12.60 27.45
CA GLN A 91 25.54 12.41 27.79
C GLN A 91 26.12 11.14 27.15
N SER A 92 25.39 10.02 27.20
CA SER A 92 25.87 8.75 26.63
C SER A 92 25.73 8.68 25.12
N LEU A 93 24.72 9.35 24.56
CA LEU A 93 24.44 9.40 23.13
C LEU A 93 24.04 10.84 22.70
N PRO A 94 25.02 11.75 22.53
CA PRO A 94 24.78 13.16 22.22
C PRO A 94 23.98 13.40 20.93
N ALA A 95 23.99 12.44 19.99
CA ALA A 95 23.21 12.52 18.76
C ALA A 95 21.68 12.60 18.98
N LEU A 96 21.17 12.19 20.15
CA LEU A 96 19.75 12.23 20.47
C LEU A 96 19.22 13.64 20.76
N GLU A 97 20.04 14.53 21.34
CA GLU A 97 19.60 15.88 21.69
C GLU A 97 19.08 16.67 20.47
N PRO A 98 19.82 16.78 19.35
CA PRO A 98 19.30 17.46 18.17
C PRO A 98 18.08 16.76 17.57
N ILE A 99 17.96 15.43 17.67
CA ILE A 99 16.79 14.68 17.18
C ILE A 99 15.55 15.06 17.98
N MET A 100 15.62 15.02 19.31
CA MET A 100 14.48 15.36 20.17
C MET A 100 14.10 16.84 20.00
N LEU A 101 15.07 17.74 19.96
CA LEU A 101 14.83 19.17 19.68
C LEU A 101 14.19 19.41 18.31
N TYR A 102 14.58 18.64 17.29
CA TYR A 102 13.97 18.73 15.97
C TYR A 102 12.49 18.32 16.04
N CYS A 103 12.19 17.15 16.63
CA CYS A 103 10.83 16.64 16.77
C CYS A 103 9.92 17.62 17.53
N THR A 104 10.38 18.17 18.66
CA THR A 104 9.58 19.13 19.46
C THR A 104 9.35 20.44 18.70
N ARG A 105 10.35 20.95 17.96
CA ARG A 105 10.21 22.16 17.14
C ARG A 105 9.25 21.99 15.97
N GLN A 106 9.16 20.79 15.40
CA GLN A 106 8.18 20.48 14.35
C GLN A 106 6.76 20.29 14.91
N ALA A 107 6.58 20.32 16.23
CA ALA A 107 5.32 20.03 16.90
C ALA A 107 4.71 18.68 16.49
N TYR A 108 5.57 17.68 16.27
CA TYR A 108 5.13 16.31 16.03
C TYR A 108 4.49 15.74 17.29
N ASP A 109 3.37 15.04 17.11
CA ASP A 109 2.84 14.21 18.18
C ASP A 109 3.73 12.99 18.44
N PHE A 110 3.52 12.38 19.61
CA PHE A 110 4.36 11.29 20.06
C PHE A 110 4.30 10.09 19.11
N GLY A 111 3.13 9.80 18.53
CA GLY A 111 2.96 8.74 17.54
C GLY A 111 3.87 8.93 16.34
N LEU A 112 3.94 10.13 15.78
CA LEU A 112 4.78 10.41 14.63
C LEU A 112 6.27 10.29 14.99
N VAL A 113 6.68 10.81 16.16
CA VAL A 113 8.06 10.64 16.65
C VAL A 113 8.39 9.17 16.85
N TYR A 114 7.51 8.43 17.51
CA TYR A 114 7.66 7.00 17.78
C TYR A 114 7.81 6.21 16.47
N GLY A 115 6.90 6.44 15.50
CA GLY A 115 6.93 5.77 14.20
C GLY A 115 8.18 6.10 13.38
N LEU A 116 8.63 7.36 13.37
CA LEU A 116 9.84 7.78 12.67
C LEU A 116 11.12 7.18 13.27
N LEU A 117 11.19 7.03 14.60
CA LEU A 117 12.41 6.59 15.29
C LEU A 117 12.48 5.09 15.55
N ARG A 118 11.33 4.40 15.69
CA ARG A 118 11.25 2.96 15.99
C ARG A 118 12.13 2.08 15.10
N PRO A 119 12.16 2.25 13.76
CA PRO A 119 12.97 1.39 12.89
C PRO A 119 14.48 1.59 13.05
N TRP A 120 14.90 2.71 13.67
CA TRP A 120 16.29 3.15 13.76
C TRP A 120 16.81 3.11 15.19
N TRP A 121 15.94 2.94 16.19
CA TRP A 121 16.23 3.18 17.61
C TRP A 121 17.48 2.45 18.11
N SER A 122 17.59 1.15 17.83
CA SER A 122 18.75 0.34 18.25
C SER A 122 20.04 0.69 17.52
N SER A 123 19.93 1.31 16.34
CA SER A 123 21.07 1.64 15.46
C SER A 123 21.43 3.11 15.51
N ILE A 124 20.76 3.95 16.32
CA ILE A 124 21.13 5.36 16.51
C ILE A 124 22.62 5.53 16.81
N PRO A 125 23.28 4.69 17.64
CA PRO A 125 24.72 4.79 17.89
C PRO A 125 25.60 4.63 16.63
N ASP A 126 25.11 3.96 15.60
CA ASP A 126 25.85 3.70 14.36
C ASP A 126 25.72 4.85 13.34
N PHE A 127 24.81 5.80 13.58
CA PHE A 127 24.59 6.94 12.68
C PHE A 127 25.36 8.18 13.13
N PRO A 128 26.22 8.76 12.27
CA PRO A 128 26.83 10.05 12.54
C PRO A 128 25.80 11.19 12.74
N SER A 129 24.67 11.12 12.03
CA SER A 129 23.51 12.01 12.18
C SER A 129 22.27 11.39 11.54
N LEU A 130 21.29 10.96 12.36
CA LEU A 130 20.02 10.42 11.86
C LEU A 130 19.20 11.48 11.11
N LEU A 131 19.23 12.75 11.55
CA LEU A 131 18.53 13.83 10.87
C LEU A 131 19.07 14.05 9.46
N SER A 132 20.39 14.02 9.28
CA SER A 132 21.02 14.13 7.96
C SER A 132 20.64 12.94 7.07
N HIS A 133 20.50 11.74 7.67
CA HIS A 133 20.02 10.57 6.97
C HIS A 133 18.56 10.72 6.52
N PHE A 134 17.67 11.23 7.37
CA PHE A 134 16.28 11.52 6.99
C PHE A 134 16.19 12.53 5.86
N GLU A 135 16.99 13.60 5.88
CA GLU A 135 17.00 14.58 4.78
C GLU A 135 17.50 13.98 3.48
N LEU A 136 18.48 13.07 3.53
CA LEU A 136 18.92 12.31 2.36
C LEU A 136 17.78 11.43 1.80
N LEU A 137 17.11 10.66 2.66
CA LEU A 137 16.02 9.76 2.27
C LEU A 137 14.84 10.52 1.66
N LYS A 138 14.43 11.64 2.27
CA LYS A 138 13.42 12.57 1.73
C LYS A 138 13.80 13.09 0.34
N ARG A 139 15.05 13.53 0.18
CA ARG A 139 15.55 14.08 -1.08
C ARG A 139 15.52 13.02 -2.18
N VAL A 140 16.06 11.83 -1.91
CA VAL A 140 16.07 10.71 -2.86
C VAL A 140 14.64 10.33 -3.26
N ASP A 141 13.73 10.23 -2.29
CA ASP A 141 12.32 9.91 -2.55
C ASP A 141 11.64 10.92 -3.48
N ARG A 142 11.93 12.21 -3.26
CA ARG A 142 11.41 13.32 -4.07
C ARG A 142 11.98 13.29 -5.48
N GLU A 143 13.31 13.24 -5.62
CA GLU A 143 14.02 13.23 -6.91
C GLU A 143 13.61 12.02 -7.76
N HIS A 144 13.39 10.87 -7.12
CA HIS A 144 12.90 9.66 -7.80
C HIS A 144 11.49 9.87 -8.36
N ARG A 145 10.57 10.46 -7.61
CA ARG A 145 9.20 10.74 -8.09
C ARG A 145 9.13 11.85 -9.13
N GLU A 146 9.96 12.87 -8.99
CA GLU A 146 10.05 13.95 -9.99
C GLU A 146 10.60 13.43 -11.32
N SER A 147 11.56 12.50 -11.29
CA SER A 147 12.10 11.88 -12.51
C SER A 147 11.25 10.74 -13.07
N ALA A 148 10.31 10.19 -12.30
CA ALA A 148 9.43 9.11 -12.73
C ALA A 148 8.48 9.50 -13.86
N ILE A 149 8.17 10.79 -14.07
CA ILE A 149 7.29 11.26 -15.14
C ILE A 149 8.10 11.83 -16.31
N ALA A 150 7.93 11.26 -17.51
CA ALA A 150 8.40 11.89 -18.76
C ALA A 150 7.35 11.77 -19.86
N GLY A 151 7.10 12.84 -20.61
CA GLY A 151 6.15 12.82 -21.74
C GLY A 151 4.69 12.51 -21.37
N GLY A 152 4.32 12.66 -20.10
CA GLY A 152 3.00 12.26 -19.61
C GLY A 152 2.85 10.75 -19.39
N LEU A 153 3.97 10.04 -19.24
CA LEU A 153 4.03 8.64 -18.84
C LEU A 153 4.80 8.52 -17.51
N VAL A 154 4.40 7.56 -16.69
CA VAL A 154 5.18 7.06 -15.57
C VAL A 154 6.16 6.02 -16.13
N ASN A 155 7.46 6.29 -16.07
CA ASN A 155 8.51 5.44 -16.67
C ASN A 155 8.87 4.21 -15.82
N GLU A 156 8.36 4.15 -14.61
CA GLU A 156 8.67 3.12 -13.64
C GLU A 156 7.38 2.57 -13.05
N ARG A 157 7.01 1.35 -13.44
CA ARG A 157 5.82 0.67 -12.93
C ARG A 157 5.94 0.37 -11.44
N LEU A 158 7.11 -0.06 -10.98
CA LEU A 158 7.32 -0.58 -9.62
C LEU A 158 7.62 0.51 -8.58
N MET A 159 7.00 1.68 -8.74
CA MET A 159 7.13 2.76 -7.75
C MET A 159 6.66 2.30 -6.38
N ARG A 160 7.52 2.50 -5.38
CA ARG A 160 7.16 2.31 -3.98
C ARG A 160 6.00 3.23 -3.59
N PRO A 161 5.09 2.78 -2.71
CA PRO A 161 4.00 3.64 -2.25
C PRO A 161 4.57 4.89 -1.59
N ARG A 162 3.83 6.00 -1.64
CA ARG A 162 4.27 7.26 -1.01
C ARG A 162 4.26 7.17 0.51
N ARG A 163 3.31 6.42 1.06
CA ARG A 163 3.03 6.34 2.49
C ARG A 163 2.53 4.95 2.86
N VAL A 164 2.66 4.61 4.13
CA VAL A 164 2.09 3.43 4.78
C VAL A 164 1.52 3.83 6.14
N TRP A 165 0.53 3.11 6.62
CA TRP A 165 0.03 3.23 7.98
C TRP A 165 0.86 2.33 8.90
N ASP A 166 1.61 2.94 9.82
CA ASP A 166 2.28 2.23 10.90
C ASP A 166 1.27 1.89 11.99
N LEU A 167 0.95 0.61 12.11
CA LEU A 167 -0.04 0.10 13.06
C LEU A 167 0.45 0.22 14.50
N TYR A 168 1.76 0.33 14.73
CA TYR A 168 2.32 0.44 16.08
C TYR A 168 2.22 1.86 16.63
N SER A 169 2.51 2.87 15.80
CA SER A 169 2.35 4.30 16.16
C SER A 169 0.96 4.85 15.94
N ASN A 170 0.12 4.14 15.17
CA ASN A 170 -1.14 4.63 14.63
C ASN A 170 -0.96 5.92 13.81
N ARG A 171 0.07 5.98 12.96
CA ARG A 171 0.36 7.13 12.08
C ARG A 171 0.67 6.68 10.66
N VAL A 172 0.25 7.48 9.70
CA VAL A 172 0.66 7.37 8.30
C VAL A 172 2.04 7.98 8.19
N LEU A 173 3.02 7.14 7.87
CA LEU A 173 4.41 7.53 7.69
C LEU A 173 4.73 7.60 6.20
N PRO A 174 5.60 8.53 5.78
CA PRO A 174 6.16 8.46 4.44
C PRO A 174 7.01 7.20 4.29
N PHE A 175 6.96 6.57 3.12
CA PHE A 175 7.63 5.28 2.90
C PHE A 175 9.16 5.37 3.04
N TRP A 176 9.77 6.52 2.77
CA TRP A 176 11.21 6.68 2.98
C TRP A 176 11.63 6.56 4.45
N ALA A 177 10.70 6.70 5.41
CA ALA A 177 11.02 6.67 6.84
C ALA A 177 11.02 5.27 7.46
N ILE A 178 10.40 4.29 6.79
CA ILE A 178 10.35 2.90 7.27
C ILE A 178 11.59 2.15 6.79
N ASN A 179 12.07 1.19 7.59
CA ASN A 179 13.22 0.35 7.25
C ASN A 179 12.75 -1.00 6.69
N VAL A 180 12.01 -0.97 5.58
CA VAL A 180 11.49 -2.17 4.90
C VAL A 180 12.25 -2.39 3.61
N GLN A 181 12.65 -3.65 3.35
CA GLN A 181 13.25 -4.00 2.06
C GLN A 181 12.20 -3.90 0.94
N TRP A 182 12.55 -3.20 -0.13
CA TRP A 182 11.70 -3.02 -1.31
C TRP A 182 12.53 -3.31 -2.56
N ASP A 183 12.10 -4.29 -3.36
CA ASP A 183 12.82 -4.71 -4.56
C ASP A 183 12.32 -3.93 -5.79
N GLU A 184 13.10 -2.95 -6.22
CA GLU A 184 12.81 -2.13 -7.41
C GLU A 184 13.38 -2.75 -8.69
N SER A 185 14.11 -3.87 -8.60
CA SER A 185 14.91 -4.42 -9.71
C SER A 185 14.09 -5.17 -10.77
N GLY A 186 12.82 -5.46 -10.51
CA GLY A 186 11.92 -6.14 -11.45
C GLY A 186 12.37 -7.57 -11.81
N VAL A 187 13.19 -8.20 -10.97
CA VAL A 187 13.65 -9.59 -11.17
C VAL A 187 12.48 -10.56 -10.96
N ALA A 188 12.47 -11.68 -11.71
CA ALA A 188 11.38 -12.66 -11.78
C ALA A 188 10.99 -13.34 -10.45
N VAL A 189 11.68 -13.06 -9.35
CA VAL A 189 11.33 -13.51 -8.00
C VAL A 189 11.27 -12.28 -7.09
N LEU A 190 10.12 -11.61 -7.08
CA LEU A 190 9.86 -10.56 -6.09
C LEU A 190 9.92 -11.19 -4.69
N ASN A 191 10.86 -10.73 -3.86
CA ASN A 191 10.81 -11.02 -2.43
C ASN A 191 9.69 -10.18 -1.83
N ARG A 192 8.51 -10.80 -1.69
CA ARG A 192 7.35 -10.15 -1.05
C ARG A 192 7.70 -9.77 0.39
N SER A 193 7.34 -8.56 0.78
CA SER A 193 7.49 -8.04 2.13
C SER A 193 6.50 -8.72 3.08
N ARG A 194 7.02 -9.15 4.23
CA ARG A 194 6.25 -9.64 5.38
C ARG A 194 5.94 -8.54 6.39
N GLU A 195 6.44 -7.34 6.14
CA GLU A 195 6.34 -6.21 7.07
C GLU A 195 5.13 -5.32 6.77
N ILE A 196 4.61 -5.40 5.54
CA ILE A 196 3.49 -4.60 5.06
C ILE A 196 2.35 -5.53 4.63
N GLN A 197 1.15 -5.25 5.14
CA GLN A 197 -0.09 -5.84 4.66
C GLN A 197 -0.79 -4.88 3.70
N ALA A 198 -1.27 -5.36 2.55
CA ALA A 198 -2.15 -4.56 1.70
C ALA A 198 -3.60 -4.75 2.14
N VAL A 199 -4.43 -3.71 2.00
CA VAL A 199 -5.86 -3.77 2.36
C VAL A 199 -6.70 -3.42 1.13
N SER A 200 -7.55 -4.36 0.75
CA SER A 200 -8.53 -4.23 -0.33
C SER A 200 -9.93 -4.32 0.27
N HIS A 201 -10.86 -3.47 -0.17
CA HIS A 201 -12.19 -3.40 0.46
C HIS A 201 -13.31 -3.03 -0.51
N ALA A 202 -14.54 -3.41 -0.19
CA ALA A 202 -15.71 -2.95 -0.92
C ALA A 202 -15.98 -1.46 -0.65
N TRP A 203 -16.73 -0.84 -1.56
CA TRP A 203 -17.31 0.47 -1.29
C TRP A 203 -18.60 0.32 -0.51
N VAL A 204 -18.84 1.22 0.43
CA VAL A 204 -20.18 1.46 0.97
C VAL A 204 -20.87 2.55 0.16
N SER A 205 -22.19 2.68 0.31
CA SER A 205 -22.91 3.75 -0.38
C SER A 205 -22.46 5.12 0.15
N PRO A 206 -22.57 6.21 -0.65
CA PRO A 206 -22.21 7.55 -0.18
C PRO A 206 -22.93 7.96 1.11
N GLU A 207 -24.17 7.47 1.32
CA GLU A 207 -24.99 7.74 2.50
C GLU A 207 -24.47 7.02 3.75
N GLN A 208 -23.76 5.91 3.59
CA GLN A 208 -23.15 5.12 4.66
C GLN A 208 -21.66 5.44 4.85
N ARG A 209 -21.16 6.49 4.20
CA ARG A 209 -19.75 6.87 4.19
C ARG A 209 -19.55 8.19 4.93
N ALA A 210 -18.71 8.17 5.96
CA ALA A 210 -18.23 9.37 6.63
C ALA A 210 -16.85 9.78 6.08
N SER A 211 -16.64 11.09 5.94
CA SER A 211 -15.32 11.67 5.67
C SER A 211 -14.77 12.27 6.95
N VAL A 212 -13.74 11.66 7.53
CA VAL A 212 -13.22 12.02 8.85
C VAL A 212 -11.85 12.69 8.79
N TYR A 213 -11.66 13.72 9.61
CA TYR A 213 -10.33 14.27 9.91
C TYR A 213 -9.73 13.47 11.06
N THR A 214 -8.50 12.97 10.89
CA THR A 214 -7.84 12.12 11.89
C THR A 214 -6.39 12.51 12.11
N ARG A 215 -5.87 12.27 13.32
CA ARG A 215 -4.43 12.41 13.61
C ARG A 215 -3.60 11.35 12.91
N ILE A 216 -4.22 10.23 12.53
CA ILE A 216 -3.55 9.14 11.83
C ILE A 216 -2.79 9.66 10.59
N ASN A 217 -3.39 10.56 9.80
CA ASN A 217 -2.74 11.21 8.66
C ASN A 217 -2.36 12.68 8.93
N SER A 218 -2.13 13.05 10.20
CA SER A 218 -1.81 14.43 10.62
C SER A 218 -2.80 15.49 10.13
N TYR A 219 -4.08 15.13 9.96
CA TYR A 219 -5.14 16.00 9.44
C TYR A 219 -4.87 16.58 8.04
N GLU A 220 -4.00 15.94 7.26
CA GLU A 220 -3.60 16.45 5.95
C GLU A 220 -4.67 16.27 4.86
N TRP A 221 -5.55 15.28 4.98
CA TRP A 221 -6.73 15.07 4.12
C TRP A 221 -7.86 14.36 4.87
N LEU A 222 -9.06 14.39 4.32
CA LEU A 222 -10.21 13.64 4.83
C LEU A 222 -10.08 12.15 4.50
N VAL A 223 -10.46 11.27 5.42
CA VAL A 223 -10.44 9.82 5.21
C VAL A 223 -11.87 9.32 5.02
N PRO A 224 -12.25 8.83 3.83
CA PRO A 224 -13.56 8.24 3.58
C PRO A 224 -13.62 6.81 4.14
N ILE A 225 -14.45 6.58 5.17
CA ILE A 225 -14.68 5.27 5.79
C ILE A 225 -16.18 5.03 6.00
N PRO A 226 -16.63 3.78 6.22
CA PRO A 226 -18.00 3.55 6.64
C PRO A 226 -18.32 4.28 7.95
N GLU A 227 -19.51 4.86 8.05
CA GLU A 227 -19.94 5.66 9.23
C GLU A 227 -19.99 4.84 10.52
N ASP A 228 -20.13 3.52 10.38
CA ASP A 228 -20.24 2.57 11.47
C ASP A 228 -18.89 2.03 11.96
N ILE A 229 -17.76 2.54 11.44
CA ILE A 229 -16.42 2.00 11.69
C ILE A 229 -15.51 3.02 12.37
N ASP A 230 -14.71 2.51 13.31
CA ASP A 230 -13.61 3.21 13.96
C ASP A 230 -12.27 2.70 13.37
N LEU A 231 -11.35 3.62 13.08
CA LEU A 231 -10.02 3.27 12.56
C LEU A 231 -9.17 2.56 13.62
N ASP A 232 -9.43 2.78 14.91
CA ASP A 232 -8.71 2.09 15.99
C ASP A 232 -9.15 0.63 16.11
N ASP A 233 -10.45 0.35 15.93
CA ASP A 233 -10.96 -1.02 15.85
C ASP A 233 -10.38 -1.73 14.61
N LEU A 234 -10.37 -1.06 13.45
CA LEU A 234 -9.73 -1.58 12.24
C LEU A 234 -8.23 -1.88 12.45
N ARG A 235 -7.52 -0.98 13.14
CA ARG A 235 -6.10 -1.19 13.49
C ARG A 235 -5.90 -2.45 14.30
N ILE A 236 -6.72 -2.68 15.32
CA ILE A 236 -6.69 -3.89 16.16
C ILE A 236 -6.89 -5.13 15.28
N GLU A 237 -7.82 -5.07 14.32
CA GLU A 237 -8.05 -6.16 13.39
C GLU A 237 -6.82 -6.49 12.54
N LEU A 238 -6.24 -5.49 11.89
CA LEU A 238 -5.09 -5.66 11.01
C LEU A 238 -3.90 -6.22 11.79
N LEU A 239 -3.69 -5.74 13.01
CA LEU A 239 -2.71 -6.27 13.96
C LEU A 239 -2.96 -7.75 14.27
N ASN A 240 -4.22 -8.17 14.47
CA ASN A 240 -4.55 -9.56 14.80
C ASN A 240 -4.57 -10.50 13.57
N LEU A 241 -4.77 -9.98 12.36
CA LEU A 241 -4.77 -10.74 11.12
C LEU A 241 -3.38 -10.96 10.51
N ARG A 242 -2.33 -10.43 11.14
CA ARG A 242 -0.97 -10.51 10.61
C ARG A 242 -0.35 -11.90 10.82
N ASP A 243 0.46 -12.33 9.86
CA ASP A 243 1.15 -13.62 9.93
C ASP A 243 2.39 -13.59 10.84
N THR A 244 2.98 -12.42 11.06
CA THR A 244 4.21 -12.26 11.87
C THR A 244 4.19 -10.98 12.69
N GLU A 245 4.87 -10.96 13.84
CA GLU A 245 5.06 -9.74 14.63
C GLU A 245 5.86 -8.63 13.91
N LYS A 246 6.49 -8.97 12.76
CA LYS A 246 7.19 -7.99 11.91
C LYS A 246 6.24 -7.21 11.01
N ALA A 247 5.01 -7.68 10.79
CA ALA A 247 3.98 -6.99 10.04
C ALA A 247 3.40 -5.84 10.87
N GLY A 248 4.17 -4.76 10.97
CA GLY A 248 3.83 -3.54 11.70
C GLY A 248 3.22 -2.45 10.82
N TYR A 249 3.13 -2.65 9.51
CA TYR A 249 2.62 -1.66 8.57
C TYR A 249 1.45 -2.20 7.75
N ALA A 250 0.51 -1.33 7.42
CA ALA A 250 -0.55 -1.59 6.47
C ALA A 250 -0.53 -0.54 5.36
N TRP A 251 -0.89 -0.94 4.15
CA TRP A 251 -1.23 -0.02 3.08
C TRP A 251 -2.74 -0.08 2.84
N LEU A 252 -3.40 1.04 3.11
CA LEU A 252 -4.83 1.23 2.95
C LEU A 252 -5.01 2.50 2.11
N ASP A 253 -5.63 2.37 0.93
CA ASP A 253 -5.77 3.45 -0.06
C ASP A 253 -6.35 4.74 0.54
N VAL A 254 -7.42 4.65 1.34
CA VAL A 254 -8.07 5.80 1.97
C VAL A 254 -7.18 6.54 2.98
N LEU A 255 -6.18 5.86 3.55
CA LEU A 255 -5.19 6.44 4.47
C LEU A 255 -3.85 6.75 3.84
N CYS A 256 -3.44 6.07 2.78
CA CYS A 256 -2.08 6.19 2.22
C CYS A 256 -2.04 7.08 0.97
N LEU A 257 -3.18 7.22 0.27
CA LEU A 257 -3.36 8.18 -0.82
C LEU A 257 -4.14 9.38 -0.31
N ARG A 258 -3.78 10.57 -0.82
CA ARG A 258 -4.63 11.76 -0.63
C ARG A 258 -6.00 11.52 -1.25
N GLN A 259 -7.03 11.87 -0.50
CA GLN A 259 -8.42 11.74 -0.89
C GLN A 259 -9.00 13.10 -1.24
N GLU A 260 -10.15 13.10 -1.91
CA GLU A 260 -10.85 14.32 -2.28
C GLU A 260 -11.08 15.22 -1.05
N ASP A 261 -10.64 16.47 -1.15
CA ASP A 261 -10.75 17.49 -0.12
C ASP A 261 -11.46 18.73 -0.67
N ARG A 262 -12.10 19.50 0.21
CA ARG A 262 -12.78 20.76 -0.17
C ARG A 262 -11.78 21.90 -0.36
N ASP A 263 -10.59 21.79 0.22
CA ASP A 263 -9.51 22.75 0.04
C ASP A 263 -8.85 22.59 -1.34
N SER A 264 -8.95 23.62 -2.17
CA SER A 264 -8.40 23.64 -3.52
C SER A 264 -6.88 23.43 -3.58
N ARG A 265 -6.12 23.84 -2.55
CA ARG A 265 -4.67 23.61 -2.47
C ARG A 265 -4.37 22.13 -2.24
N ARG A 266 -5.14 21.47 -1.38
CA ARG A 266 -5.02 20.03 -1.11
C ARG A 266 -5.42 19.22 -2.34
N GLU A 267 -6.43 19.67 -3.09
CA GLU A 267 -6.82 19.08 -4.37
C GLU A 267 -5.74 19.18 -5.43
N VAL A 268 -5.01 20.31 -5.51
CA VAL A 268 -3.84 20.41 -6.40
C VAL A 268 -2.79 19.37 -6.01
N LEU A 269 -2.47 19.22 -4.72
CA LEU A 269 -1.51 18.22 -4.26
C LEU A 269 -1.98 16.80 -4.56
N ARG A 270 -3.24 16.47 -4.26
CA ARG A 270 -3.85 15.17 -4.58
C ARG A 270 -3.69 14.82 -6.05
N LYS A 271 -4.05 15.74 -6.95
CA LYS A 271 -3.94 15.54 -8.40
C LYS A 271 -2.49 15.36 -8.86
N GLN A 272 -1.53 16.03 -8.23
CA GLN A 272 -0.11 15.82 -8.55
C GLN A 272 0.37 14.43 -8.08
N GLU A 273 0.02 14.03 -6.86
CA GLU A 273 0.37 12.70 -6.32
C GLU A 273 -0.26 11.57 -7.14
N TRP A 274 -1.53 11.71 -7.49
CA TRP A 274 -2.29 10.71 -8.23
C TRP A 274 -1.74 10.43 -9.63
N LYS A 275 -1.03 11.37 -10.27
CA LYS A 275 -0.37 11.12 -11.56
C LYS A 275 0.55 9.90 -11.52
N ILE A 276 1.18 9.64 -10.38
CA ILE A 276 2.10 8.51 -10.15
C ILE A 276 1.43 7.43 -9.32
N ASP A 277 0.83 7.83 -8.19
CA ASP A 277 0.46 6.87 -7.15
C ASP A 277 -0.75 5.99 -7.55
N VAL A 278 -1.67 6.49 -8.38
CA VAL A 278 -2.83 5.73 -8.86
C VAL A 278 -2.43 4.69 -9.93
N PRO A 279 -1.66 5.03 -10.99
CA PRO A 279 -1.19 4.04 -11.95
C PRO A 279 -0.39 2.90 -11.27
N THR A 280 0.45 3.23 -10.30
CA THR A 280 1.36 2.27 -9.65
C THR A 280 0.75 1.58 -8.43
N ILE A 281 -0.56 1.72 -8.19
CA ILE A 281 -1.24 1.15 -7.01
C ILE A 281 -1.15 -0.38 -6.95
N GLY A 282 -0.97 -1.06 -8.10
CA GLY A 282 -0.84 -2.53 -8.16
C GLY A 282 0.45 -3.02 -7.49
N THR A 283 1.48 -2.18 -7.51
CA THR A 283 2.82 -2.51 -7.02
C THR A 283 2.79 -2.95 -5.55
N ILE A 284 1.98 -2.31 -4.70
CA ILE A 284 1.91 -2.72 -3.29
C ILE A 284 1.31 -4.12 -3.11
N TYR A 285 0.30 -4.47 -3.89
CA TYR A 285 -0.29 -5.81 -3.86
C TYR A 285 0.62 -6.89 -4.46
N GLU A 286 1.49 -6.52 -5.41
CA GLU A 286 2.52 -7.41 -5.96
C GLU A 286 3.64 -7.68 -4.94
N HIS A 287 3.92 -6.71 -4.07
CA HIS A 287 5.02 -6.77 -3.10
C HIS A 287 4.62 -7.21 -1.70
N CYS A 288 3.35 -7.18 -1.31
CA CYS A 288 2.94 -7.67 0.02
C CYS A 288 2.73 -9.20 -0.01
N GLU A 289 3.19 -9.91 1.03
CA GLU A 289 2.88 -11.34 1.19
C GLU A 289 1.41 -11.55 1.50
N LEU A 290 0.80 -10.65 2.28
CA LEU A 290 -0.58 -10.76 2.75
C LEU A 290 -1.43 -9.56 2.28
N THR A 291 -2.59 -9.86 1.71
CA THR A 291 -3.66 -8.89 1.43
C THR A 291 -4.91 -9.20 2.25
N ILE A 292 -5.41 -8.23 3.01
CA ILE A 292 -6.68 -8.35 3.75
C ILE A 292 -7.82 -7.84 2.87
N VAL A 293 -8.86 -8.64 2.69
CA VAL A 293 -10.03 -8.33 1.84
C VAL A 293 -11.28 -8.16 2.69
N TYR A 294 -11.92 -7.00 2.59
CA TYR A 294 -13.21 -6.70 3.22
C TYR A 294 -14.34 -6.70 2.17
N LEU A 295 -15.15 -7.76 2.16
CA LEU A 295 -16.22 -7.94 1.15
C LEU A 295 -17.46 -7.04 1.36
N ASN A 296 -17.75 -6.62 2.59
CA ASN A 296 -18.97 -5.86 2.97
C ASN A 296 -18.71 -4.37 3.23
N GLY A 297 -17.47 -3.92 3.04
CA GLY A 297 -16.99 -2.58 3.38
C GLY A 297 -15.87 -2.65 4.41
N LEU A 298 -14.96 -1.69 4.33
CA LEU A 298 -13.76 -1.62 5.17
C LEU A 298 -14.11 -1.76 6.67
N GLY A 299 -13.52 -2.73 7.36
CA GLY A 299 -13.70 -2.96 8.81
C GLY A 299 -15.08 -3.51 9.22
N ARG A 300 -16.03 -3.68 8.29
CA ARG A 300 -17.40 -4.12 8.62
C ARG A 300 -17.49 -5.64 8.78
N PRO A 301 -18.44 -6.14 9.59
CA PRO A 301 -18.76 -7.57 9.68
C PRO A 301 -18.91 -8.22 8.30
N PHE A 302 -18.26 -9.37 8.14
CA PHE A 302 -18.39 -10.20 6.95
C PHE A 302 -19.69 -11.00 7.03
N GLU A 303 -20.59 -10.70 6.10
CA GLU A 303 -21.89 -11.34 5.94
C GLU A 303 -22.09 -11.70 4.47
N GLU A 304 -22.81 -12.78 4.18
CA GLU A 304 -23.23 -13.05 2.80
C GLU A 304 -24.12 -11.93 2.31
N ASN A 305 -23.72 -11.32 1.21
CA ASN A 305 -24.44 -10.23 0.60
C ASN A 305 -24.69 -10.54 -0.88
N ASP A 306 -25.46 -9.66 -1.52
CA ASP A 306 -25.75 -9.78 -2.93
C ASP A 306 -24.48 -9.51 -3.76
N LEU A 307 -23.96 -10.56 -4.40
CA LEU A 307 -22.81 -10.49 -5.31
C LEU A 307 -23.11 -9.71 -6.59
N ASP A 308 -24.39 -9.43 -6.91
CA ASP A 308 -24.80 -8.58 -8.03
C ASP A 308 -24.89 -7.10 -7.64
N SER A 309 -24.71 -6.76 -6.36
CA SER A 309 -24.61 -5.38 -5.91
C SER A 309 -23.47 -4.65 -6.62
N ARG A 310 -23.78 -3.49 -7.21
CA ARG A 310 -22.79 -2.65 -7.92
C ARG A 310 -21.62 -2.22 -7.03
N ARG A 311 -21.80 -2.25 -5.71
CA ARG A 311 -20.80 -1.85 -4.69
C ARG A 311 -20.06 -3.04 -4.10
N HIS A 312 -20.46 -4.27 -4.40
CA HIS A 312 -19.78 -5.47 -3.93
C HIS A 312 -18.32 -5.46 -4.36
N TRP A 313 -17.44 -5.97 -3.50
CA TRP A 313 -16.00 -6.00 -3.72
C TRP A 313 -15.61 -6.58 -5.09
N CYS A 314 -16.19 -7.72 -5.47
CA CYS A 314 -15.87 -8.37 -6.74
C CYS A 314 -16.32 -7.56 -7.96
N ASN A 315 -17.23 -6.59 -7.83
CA ASN A 315 -17.70 -5.82 -8.95
C ASN A 315 -16.89 -4.54 -9.17
N ARG A 316 -15.89 -4.20 -8.34
CA ARG A 316 -15.09 -2.98 -8.55
C ARG A 316 -14.03 -3.16 -9.65
N ALA A 317 -13.76 -2.09 -10.41
CA ALA A 317 -12.72 -2.10 -11.43
C ALA A 317 -11.32 -2.33 -10.83
N TRP A 318 -10.99 -1.59 -9.78
CA TRP A 318 -9.70 -1.67 -9.10
C TRP A 318 -9.45 -3.03 -8.44
N THR A 319 -10.47 -3.70 -7.91
CA THR A 319 -10.29 -4.99 -7.22
C THR A 319 -9.87 -6.11 -8.18
N MET A 320 -10.09 -5.96 -9.48
CA MET A 320 -9.54 -6.88 -10.48
C MET A 320 -8.00 -6.83 -10.50
N GLN A 321 -7.42 -5.63 -10.46
CA GLN A 321 -5.98 -5.41 -10.37
C GLN A 321 -5.45 -5.85 -9.00
N GLU A 322 -6.09 -5.43 -7.91
CA GLU A 322 -5.68 -5.78 -6.55
C GLU A 322 -5.64 -7.30 -6.35
N TRP A 323 -6.68 -8.02 -6.81
CA TRP A 323 -6.76 -9.47 -6.74
C TRP A 323 -5.70 -10.18 -7.58
N TYR A 324 -5.45 -9.70 -8.80
CA TYR A 324 -4.39 -10.23 -9.65
C TYR A 324 -3.01 -10.14 -8.97
N CYS A 325 -2.67 -8.95 -8.51
CA CYS A 325 -1.38 -8.64 -7.89
C CYS A 325 -1.19 -9.40 -6.56
N ALA A 326 -2.24 -9.44 -5.74
CA ALA A 326 -2.23 -10.14 -4.44
C ALA A 326 -2.08 -11.65 -4.59
N ARG A 327 -2.67 -12.27 -5.62
CA ARG A 327 -2.61 -13.73 -5.86
C ARG A 327 -1.43 -14.19 -6.73
N GLY A 328 -0.49 -13.29 -7.02
CA GLY A 328 0.75 -13.66 -7.67
C GLY A 328 1.52 -14.73 -6.89
N LYS A 329 2.62 -15.21 -7.46
CA LYS A 329 3.45 -16.25 -6.84
C LYS A 329 3.83 -15.83 -5.40
N HIS A 330 3.54 -16.69 -4.43
CA HIS A 330 3.78 -16.49 -2.98
C HIS A 330 2.92 -15.43 -2.25
N GLY A 331 1.88 -14.89 -2.87
CA GLY A 331 0.91 -14.03 -2.16
C GLY A 331 -0.22 -14.83 -1.52
N SER A 332 -0.69 -14.36 -0.35
CA SER A 332 -1.83 -14.88 0.40
C SER A 332 -2.91 -13.80 0.53
N VAL A 333 -4.16 -14.25 0.69
CA VAL A 333 -5.31 -13.37 0.89
C VAL A 333 -6.11 -13.87 2.08
N SER A 334 -6.49 -12.96 2.98
CA SER A 334 -7.32 -13.26 4.15
C SER A 334 -8.56 -12.37 4.16
N LEU A 335 -9.64 -12.87 4.74
CA LEU A 335 -10.85 -12.08 4.94
C LEU A 335 -10.73 -11.23 6.20
N GLY A 336 -11.09 -9.97 6.09
CA GLY A 336 -11.42 -9.11 7.23
C GLY A 336 -12.92 -9.17 7.57
N GLY A 337 -13.28 -8.67 8.75
CA GLY A 337 -14.65 -8.58 9.24
C GLY A 337 -15.20 -9.87 9.85
N ILE A 338 -14.38 -10.90 10.08
CA ILE A 338 -14.88 -12.21 10.51
C ILE A 338 -15.62 -12.14 11.85
N THR A 339 -16.83 -12.71 11.87
CA THR A 339 -17.71 -12.86 13.04
C THR A 339 -18.07 -14.33 13.25
N ASP A 340 -18.71 -14.65 14.38
CA ASP A 340 -19.24 -16.00 14.64
C ASP A 340 -20.33 -16.46 13.64
N GLN A 341 -20.93 -15.52 12.90
CA GLN A 341 -21.97 -15.79 11.91
C GLN A 341 -21.44 -15.78 10.48
N SER A 342 -20.14 -15.53 10.30
CA SER A 342 -19.55 -15.47 8.97
C SER A 342 -19.49 -16.85 8.31
N PRO A 343 -19.71 -16.95 6.99
CA PRO A 343 -19.59 -18.20 6.24
C PRO A 343 -18.23 -18.87 6.41
N PRO A 344 -18.19 -20.19 6.60
CA PRO A 344 -16.94 -20.91 6.80
C PRO A 344 -16.27 -21.23 5.46
N PHE A 345 -15.52 -20.27 4.90
CA PHE A 345 -14.60 -20.54 3.80
C PHE A 345 -13.32 -19.69 3.87
N ASP A 346 -12.28 -20.17 3.18
CA ASP A 346 -11.03 -19.46 3.01
C ASP A 346 -10.98 -18.81 1.61
N ILE A 347 -10.83 -17.49 1.56
CA ILE A 347 -10.75 -16.72 0.31
C ILE A 347 -9.49 -17.05 -0.52
N SER A 348 -8.41 -17.54 0.10
CA SER A 348 -7.25 -18.04 -0.64
C SER A 348 -7.60 -19.30 -1.44
N TRP A 349 -8.54 -20.11 -0.94
CA TRP A 349 -8.94 -21.40 -1.53
C TRP A 349 -10.38 -21.42 -2.07
N LEU A 350 -10.87 -20.31 -2.61
CA LEU A 350 -12.22 -20.19 -3.17
C LEU A 350 -12.63 -21.37 -4.08
N SER A 351 -11.74 -21.83 -4.96
CA SER A 351 -12.00 -22.93 -5.90
C SER A 351 -12.20 -24.30 -5.24
N LEU A 352 -11.76 -24.46 -4.00
CA LEU A 352 -11.93 -25.69 -3.22
C LEU A 352 -13.13 -25.61 -2.27
N SER A 353 -13.74 -24.43 -2.12
CA SER A 353 -14.85 -24.22 -1.22
C SER A 353 -16.11 -24.97 -1.68
N ARG A 354 -16.81 -25.56 -0.72
CA ARG A 354 -18.14 -26.17 -0.95
C ARG A 354 -19.28 -25.19 -0.70
N HIS A 355 -19.00 -24.03 -0.12
CA HIS A 355 -19.99 -22.99 0.17
C HIS A 355 -20.47 -22.32 -1.11
N ASP A 356 -21.78 -22.18 -1.30
CA ASP A 356 -22.32 -21.71 -2.58
C ASP A 356 -21.99 -20.24 -2.85
N PHE A 357 -22.00 -19.38 -1.82
CA PHE A 357 -21.49 -18.01 -1.92
C PHE A 357 -20.03 -17.96 -2.40
N ALA A 358 -19.16 -18.80 -1.84
CA ALA A 358 -17.75 -18.85 -2.21
C ALA A 358 -17.53 -19.35 -3.65
N LYS A 359 -18.33 -20.31 -4.12
CA LYS A 359 -18.29 -20.76 -5.53
C LYS A 359 -18.69 -19.63 -6.48
N GLN A 360 -19.79 -18.94 -6.19
CA GLN A 360 -20.25 -17.82 -6.99
C GLN A 360 -19.26 -16.64 -6.98
N LEU A 361 -18.61 -16.38 -5.84
CA LEU A 361 -17.53 -15.41 -5.73
C LEU A 361 -16.31 -15.86 -6.56
N CYS A 362 -15.96 -17.15 -6.49
CA CYS A 362 -14.88 -17.75 -7.28
C CYS A 362 -15.11 -17.56 -8.79
N GLU A 363 -16.33 -17.76 -9.28
CA GLU A 363 -16.67 -17.58 -10.69
C GLU A 363 -16.47 -16.13 -11.15
N ARG A 364 -16.90 -15.16 -10.33
CA ARG A 364 -16.75 -13.72 -10.61
C ARG A 364 -15.29 -13.23 -10.52
N MET A 365 -14.47 -13.88 -9.69
CA MET A 365 -13.07 -13.50 -9.47
C MET A 365 -12.06 -14.40 -10.19
N SER A 366 -12.54 -15.46 -10.84
CA SER A 366 -11.80 -16.59 -11.40
C SER A 366 -10.29 -16.34 -11.60
N PRO A 367 -9.43 -16.87 -10.71
CA PRO A 367 -7.98 -16.64 -10.77
C PRO A 367 -7.35 -17.07 -12.10
N SER A 368 -7.86 -18.13 -12.72
CA SER A 368 -7.41 -18.56 -14.05
C SER A 368 -7.76 -17.52 -15.13
N ASN A 369 -8.95 -16.93 -15.07
CA ASN A 369 -9.34 -15.85 -15.99
C ASN A 369 -8.49 -14.60 -15.78
N VAL A 370 -8.19 -14.25 -14.53
CA VAL A 370 -7.35 -13.09 -14.19
C VAL A 370 -5.90 -13.31 -14.62
N HIS A 371 -5.32 -14.49 -14.41
CA HIS A 371 -3.98 -14.82 -14.93
C HIS A 371 -3.97 -14.82 -16.47
N ASN A 372 -5.05 -15.31 -17.09
CA ASN A 372 -5.24 -15.24 -18.54
C ASN A 372 -5.37 -13.80 -19.06
N CYS A 373 -5.54 -12.77 -18.23
CA CYS A 373 -5.54 -11.38 -18.68
C CYS A 373 -4.13 -10.86 -19.00
N LEU A 374 -3.07 -11.52 -18.50
CA LEU A 374 -1.70 -11.08 -18.70
C LEU A 374 -1.36 -10.98 -20.19
N HIS A 375 -0.99 -9.77 -20.61
CA HIS A 375 -0.73 -9.41 -22.00
C HIS A 375 -1.89 -9.70 -22.98
N ARG A 376 -3.10 -10.01 -22.46
CA ARG A 376 -4.28 -10.33 -23.26
C ARG A 376 -5.33 -9.23 -23.13
N ILE A 377 -5.14 -8.13 -23.86
CA ILE A 377 -5.98 -6.92 -23.75
C ILE A 377 -7.47 -7.18 -23.99
N ILE A 378 -7.83 -8.02 -24.97
CA ILE A 378 -9.26 -8.33 -25.24
C ILE A 378 -9.89 -9.03 -24.03
N THR A 379 -9.20 -10.03 -23.46
CA THR A 379 -9.68 -10.75 -22.26
C THR A 379 -9.74 -9.82 -21.04
N ALA A 380 -8.71 -8.99 -20.84
CA ALA A 380 -8.68 -8.03 -19.74
C ALA A 380 -9.82 -7.01 -19.86
N ALA A 381 -10.08 -6.49 -21.07
CA ALA A 381 -11.17 -5.57 -21.35
C ALA A 381 -12.55 -6.21 -21.13
N ALA A 382 -12.77 -7.45 -21.59
CA ALA A 382 -14.00 -8.20 -21.38
C ALA A 382 -14.32 -8.37 -19.88
N MET A 383 -13.30 -8.66 -19.07
CA MET A 383 -13.44 -8.75 -17.62
C MET A 383 -13.69 -7.38 -16.99
N MET A 384 -12.96 -6.35 -17.40
CA MET A 384 -13.11 -4.97 -16.90
C MET A 384 -14.49 -4.39 -17.24
N ASN A 385 -15.08 -4.75 -18.39
CA ASN A 385 -16.41 -4.31 -18.82
C ASN A 385 -17.51 -4.72 -17.81
N ARG A 386 -17.31 -5.85 -17.13
CA ARG A 386 -18.23 -6.37 -16.10
C ARG A 386 -18.07 -5.66 -14.75
N ARG A 387 -17.04 -4.82 -14.59
CA ARG A 387 -16.72 -4.12 -13.34
C ARG A 387 -17.27 -2.70 -13.33
N MET A 388 -17.55 -2.18 -12.14
CA MET A 388 -18.05 -0.86 -11.83
C MET A 388 -16.89 0.05 -11.43
N ALA A 389 -16.95 1.29 -11.89
CA ALA A 389 -16.01 2.35 -11.55
C ALA A 389 -16.75 3.67 -11.29
N GLU A 390 -16.10 4.63 -10.66
CA GLU A 390 -16.65 5.99 -10.57
C GLU A 390 -16.57 6.71 -11.91
N ARG A 391 -15.49 6.46 -12.67
CA ARG A 391 -15.25 7.06 -13.99
C ARG A 391 -14.71 5.99 -14.94
N GLU A 392 -14.99 6.14 -16.24
CA GLU A 392 -14.46 5.21 -17.26
C GLU A 392 -12.93 5.21 -17.32
N VAL A 393 -12.28 6.34 -17.01
CA VAL A 393 -10.82 6.42 -16.92
C VAL A 393 -10.22 5.50 -15.85
N ASP A 394 -10.98 5.18 -14.79
CA ASP A 394 -10.53 4.22 -13.76
C ASP A 394 -10.46 2.80 -14.33
N ARG A 395 -11.42 2.42 -15.20
CA ARG A 395 -11.40 1.12 -15.89
C ARG A 395 -10.19 1.03 -16.81
N VAL A 396 -9.90 2.09 -17.57
CA VAL A 396 -8.72 2.15 -18.44
C VAL A 396 -7.44 2.06 -17.61
N ALA A 397 -7.34 2.80 -16.51
CA ALA A 397 -6.16 2.77 -15.63
C ALA A 397 -5.95 1.39 -14.99
N GLY A 398 -7.02 0.73 -14.54
CA GLY A 398 -6.98 -0.62 -13.97
C GLY A 398 -6.51 -1.71 -14.94
N LEU A 399 -6.51 -1.46 -16.25
CA LEU A 399 -5.97 -2.41 -17.23
C LEU A 399 -4.43 -2.40 -17.27
N ALA A 400 -3.78 -1.31 -16.82
CA ALA A 400 -2.35 -1.11 -16.96
C ALA A 400 -1.51 -2.24 -16.33
N CYS A 401 -1.93 -2.81 -15.19
CA CYS A 401 -1.19 -3.90 -14.54
C CYS A 401 -1.11 -5.19 -15.38
N PHE A 402 -2.05 -5.39 -16.32
CA PHE A 402 -2.15 -6.59 -17.15
C PHE A 402 -1.39 -6.45 -18.47
N VAL A 403 -1.40 -5.26 -19.07
CA VAL A 403 -0.97 -5.07 -20.46
C VAL A 403 0.20 -4.13 -20.63
N CYS A 404 0.58 -3.36 -19.61
CA CYS A 404 1.78 -2.52 -19.64
C CYS A 404 2.98 -3.25 -19.05
N ASP A 405 4.17 -2.94 -19.57
CA ASP A 405 5.45 -3.43 -19.05
C ASP A 405 6.03 -2.40 -18.07
N LYS A 406 7.08 -1.68 -18.47
CA LYS A 406 7.80 -0.74 -17.60
C LYS A 406 7.11 0.60 -17.41
N THR A 407 6.36 1.04 -18.41
CA THR A 407 5.76 2.39 -18.43
C THR A 407 4.24 2.32 -18.34
N GLN A 408 3.64 3.32 -17.70
CA GLN A 408 2.19 3.44 -17.58
C GLN A 408 1.75 4.89 -17.89
N PRO A 409 0.52 5.12 -18.35
CA PRO A 409 -0.01 6.47 -18.49
C PRO A 409 -0.09 7.17 -17.13
N VAL A 410 0.22 8.48 -17.08
CA VAL A 410 -0.13 9.27 -15.88
C VAL A 410 -1.64 9.32 -15.72
N PHE A 411 -2.11 9.15 -14.49
CA PHE A 411 -3.54 9.25 -14.22
C PHE A 411 -4.00 10.71 -14.22
N ASN A 412 -5.15 10.94 -14.84
CA ASN A 412 -5.85 12.22 -14.81
C ASN A 412 -7.35 11.95 -14.83
N GLU A 413 -8.01 12.20 -13.71
CA GLU A 413 -9.45 11.96 -13.51
C GLU A 413 -10.36 12.75 -14.46
N GLN A 414 -9.86 13.85 -15.04
CA GLN A 414 -10.61 14.72 -15.95
C GLN A 414 -10.29 14.44 -17.43
N ARG A 415 -9.40 13.48 -17.71
CA ARG A 415 -9.03 13.13 -19.07
C ARG A 415 -10.23 12.50 -19.77
N ASP A 416 -10.37 12.82 -21.05
CA ASP A 416 -11.28 12.08 -21.92
C ASP A 416 -10.89 10.60 -21.99
N VAL A 417 -11.88 9.72 -22.06
CA VAL A 417 -11.64 8.27 -21.98
C VAL A 417 -10.89 7.74 -23.19
N ASP A 418 -11.13 8.27 -24.39
CA ASP A 418 -10.44 7.81 -25.60
C ASP A 418 -8.98 8.31 -25.63
N ASP A 419 -8.69 9.50 -25.09
CA ASP A 419 -7.31 9.95 -24.87
C ASP A 419 -6.58 9.13 -23.79
N ALA A 420 -7.28 8.73 -22.72
CA ALA A 420 -6.73 7.81 -21.72
C ALA A 420 -6.42 6.43 -22.35
N TRP A 421 -7.33 5.92 -23.17
CA TRP A 421 -7.19 4.66 -23.89
C TRP A 421 -6.01 4.69 -24.86
N LEU A 422 -5.90 5.73 -25.69
CA LEU A 422 -4.77 5.90 -26.61
C LEU A 422 -3.43 5.83 -25.88
N ARG A 423 -3.32 6.51 -24.73
CA ARG A 423 -2.09 6.49 -23.92
C ARG A 423 -1.79 5.10 -23.36
N LEU A 424 -2.82 4.37 -22.93
CA LEU A 424 -2.64 2.99 -22.50
C LEU A 424 -2.09 2.12 -23.65
N VAL A 425 -2.66 2.24 -24.85
CA VAL A 425 -2.19 1.52 -26.06
C VAL A 425 -0.71 1.82 -26.38
N ILE A 426 -0.27 3.06 -26.21
CA ILE A 426 1.14 3.45 -26.35
C ILE A 426 2.03 2.70 -25.34
N CYS A 427 1.57 2.51 -24.12
CA CYS A 427 2.30 1.79 -23.05
C CYS A 427 2.18 0.27 -23.11
N MET A 428 1.30 -0.29 -23.93
CA MET A 428 1.07 -1.73 -23.98
C MET A 428 2.29 -2.53 -24.43
N THR A 429 2.38 -3.78 -24.00
CA THR A 429 3.37 -4.71 -24.54
C THR A 429 3.12 -4.96 -26.04
N PRO A 430 4.15 -5.37 -26.80
CA PRO A 430 3.97 -5.74 -28.21
C PRO A 430 2.91 -6.82 -28.42
N ILE A 431 2.77 -7.75 -27.47
CA ILE A 431 1.76 -8.82 -27.50
C ILE A 431 0.37 -8.22 -27.39
N ALA A 432 0.11 -7.38 -26.38
CA ALA A 432 -1.20 -6.76 -26.18
C ALA A 432 -1.61 -5.88 -27.38
N ARG A 433 -0.70 -5.02 -27.89
CA ARG A 433 -0.96 -4.24 -29.11
C ARG A 433 -1.22 -5.12 -30.33
N GLY A 434 -0.45 -6.20 -30.48
CA GLY A 434 -0.61 -7.15 -31.58
C GLY A 434 -2.01 -7.77 -31.60
N GLN A 435 -2.64 -8.00 -30.45
CA GLN A 435 -4.01 -8.50 -30.41
C GLN A 435 -5.02 -7.50 -30.95
N LEU A 436 -4.87 -6.20 -30.65
CA LEU A 436 -5.72 -5.17 -31.24
C LEU A 436 -5.58 -5.17 -32.77
N PHE A 437 -4.34 -5.30 -33.27
CA PHE A 437 -4.05 -5.27 -34.70
C PHE A 437 -4.49 -6.54 -35.46
N PHE A 438 -4.18 -7.73 -34.94
CA PHE A 438 -4.34 -9.00 -35.66
C PHE A 438 -5.63 -9.77 -35.32
N ILE A 439 -6.24 -9.50 -34.16
CA ILE A 439 -7.35 -10.33 -33.63
C ILE A 439 -8.66 -9.54 -33.55
N PHE A 440 -8.61 -8.25 -33.22
CA PHE A 440 -9.83 -7.48 -33.06
C PHE A 440 -10.54 -7.30 -34.42
N PRO A 441 -11.83 -7.69 -34.55
CA PRO A 441 -12.47 -7.88 -35.85
C PRO A 441 -13.02 -6.59 -36.47
N VAL A 442 -13.06 -5.48 -35.72
CA VAL A 442 -13.66 -4.21 -36.16
C VAL A 442 -12.57 -3.17 -36.33
N ALA A 443 -12.59 -2.47 -37.47
CA ALA A 443 -11.67 -1.36 -37.71
C ALA A 443 -11.96 -0.18 -36.78
N GLY A 444 -10.90 0.47 -36.30
CA GLY A 444 -10.96 1.69 -35.51
C GLY A 444 -11.81 2.78 -36.19
N ASP A 445 -12.68 3.41 -35.43
CA ASP A 445 -13.51 4.54 -35.86
C ASP A 445 -12.72 5.86 -35.94
N HIS A 446 -11.60 5.99 -35.21
CA HIS A 446 -10.71 7.15 -35.23
C HIS A 446 -9.65 7.12 -36.36
N GLU A 447 -8.59 7.93 -36.20
CA GLU A 447 -7.47 8.08 -37.15
C GLU A 447 -6.73 6.76 -37.42
N HIS A 448 -6.51 5.96 -36.37
CA HIS A 448 -5.78 4.70 -36.47
C HIS A 448 -6.73 3.52 -36.65
N LYS A 449 -6.95 3.08 -37.90
CA LYS A 449 -7.89 1.99 -38.24
C LYS A 449 -7.58 0.63 -37.60
N TRP A 450 -6.35 0.42 -37.14
CA TRP A 450 -5.96 -0.81 -36.45
C TRP A 450 -6.22 -0.78 -34.94
N MET A 451 -6.51 0.41 -34.37
CA MET A 451 -6.74 0.60 -32.96
C MET A 451 -8.25 0.86 -32.75
N PRO A 452 -8.99 -0.08 -32.15
CA PRO A 452 -10.38 0.19 -31.80
C PRO A 452 -10.47 1.33 -30.77
N SER A 453 -11.56 2.09 -30.77
CA SER A 453 -11.88 2.99 -29.67
C SER A 453 -12.15 2.21 -28.38
N TRP A 454 -12.17 2.91 -27.24
CA TRP A 454 -12.51 2.27 -25.97
C TRP A 454 -13.90 1.63 -26.03
N SER A 455 -14.87 2.35 -26.62
CA SER A 455 -16.24 1.86 -26.80
C SER A 455 -16.30 0.62 -27.69
N GLN A 456 -15.65 0.64 -28.86
CA GLN A 456 -15.58 -0.52 -29.76
C GLN A 456 -14.99 -1.74 -29.05
N LEU A 457 -13.91 -1.56 -28.29
CA LEU A 457 -13.30 -2.65 -27.53
C LEU A 457 -14.29 -3.26 -26.53
N LEU A 458 -15.02 -2.44 -25.76
CA LEU A 458 -15.99 -2.94 -24.79
C LEU A 458 -17.20 -3.64 -25.43
N GLU A 459 -17.65 -3.19 -26.59
CA GLU A 459 -18.74 -3.83 -27.34
C GLU A 459 -18.33 -5.15 -27.98
N GLY A 460 -17.07 -5.27 -28.40
CA GLY A 460 -16.53 -6.44 -29.10
C GLY A 460 -15.79 -7.46 -28.23
N ALA A 461 -15.57 -7.17 -26.93
CA ALA A 461 -14.76 -7.99 -26.02
C ALA A 461 -15.54 -9.08 -25.27
#